data_AF-A0A1D8SGM6-F1
#
_entry.id   AF-A0A1D8SGM6-F1
#
_cell.length_a   1.000
_cell.length_b   1.000
_cell.length_c   1.000
_cell.angle_alpha   90.00
_cell.angle_beta   90.00
_cell.angle_gamma   90.00
#
_symmetry.space_group_name_H-M   'P 1'
#
loop_
_entity.id
_entity.type
_entity.pdbx_description
1 polymer ?
#
loop_
_entity_poly.entity_id
_entity_poly.type
_entity_poly.pdbx_seq_one_letter_code
_entity_poly.pdbx_strand_id
1 'polypeptide(L)'
;MKSLSVLVFYGIMFSGVAYASDDLSSCSSLIPNDHDYQVVITYDFEHGKKVKRFVGITDKNEKELSKSQIEAAKPFVDCIKNEIVNNFT
;
A
#
# COMPACT_ATOMS: atom_id res chain seq x y z
N MET A 1 -2.66 28.66 48.02
CA MET A 1 -2.97 27.60 47.03
C MET A 1 -3.16 28.25 45.67
N LYS A 2 -2.25 28.03 44.71
CA LYS A 2 -2.37 28.54 43.34
C LYS A 2 -2.72 27.36 42.43
N SER A 3 -3.88 27.44 41.79
CA SER A 3 -4.41 26.44 40.87
C SER A 3 -3.57 26.40 39.59
N LEU A 4 -3.02 25.22 39.28
CA LEU A 4 -2.26 24.95 38.06
C LEU A 4 -3.22 24.35 37.02
N SER A 5 -3.70 25.15 36.07
CA SER A 5 -4.50 24.63 34.95
C SER A 5 -3.55 24.16 33.85
N VAL A 6 -3.23 22.87 33.84
CA VAL A 6 -2.53 22.21 32.74
C VAL A 6 -3.58 21.77 31.72
N LEU A 7 -3.72 22.54 30.63
CA LEU A 7 -4.50 22.14 29.47
C LEU A 7 -3.68 21.10 28.68
N VAL A 8 -3.98 19.82 28.93
CA VAL A 8 -3.45 18.70 28.14
C VAL A 8 -4.19 18.70 26.80
N PHE A 9 -3.52 19.19 25.76
CA PHE A 9 -3.95 19.02 24.36
C PHE A 9 -3.84 17.53 24.01
N TYR A 10 -4.95 16.80 24.12
CA TYR A 10 -5.12 15.49 23.52
C TYR A 10 -5.13 15.67 22.00
N GLY A 11 -3.96 15.57 21.37
CA GLY A 11 -3.84 15.38 19.93
C GLY A 11 -4.38 13.99 19.60
N ILE A 12 -5.62 13.94 19.12
CA ILE A 12 -6.22 12.70 18.62
C ILE A 12 -5.48 12.35 17.32
N MET A 13 -4.48 11.48 17.43
CA MET A 13 -3.86 10.82 16.30
C MET A 13 -4.91 9.88 15.68
N PHE A 14 -5.64 10.35 14.67
CA PHE A 14 -6.40 9.46 13.81
C PHE A 14 -5.41 8.70 12.93
N SER A 15 -4.85 7.60 13.45
CA SER A 15 -4.25 6.58 12.61
C SER A 15 -5.38 5.89 11.86
N GLY A 16 -5.68 6.37 10.65
CA GLY A 16 -6.51 5.63 9.72
C GLY A 16 -5.80 4.34 9.37
N VAL A 17 -6.15 3.25 10.05
CA VAL A 17 -5.79 1.90 9.64
C VAL A 17 -6.70 1.58 8.45
N ALA A 18 -6.31 2.05 7.26
CA ALA A 18 -6.89 1.53 6.04
C ALA A 18 -6.40 0.08 5.94
N TYR A 19 -7.32 -0.87 6.11
CA TYR A 19 -7.05 -2.30 5.96
C TYR A 19 -6.73 -2.58 4.49
N ALA A 20 -5.47 -2.38 4.10
CA ALA A 20 -4.99 -2.68 2.75
C ALA A 20 -5.21 -4.15 2.36
N SER A 21 -5.52 -5.03 3.32
CA SER A 21 -5.89 -6.42 3.07
C SER A 21 -7.24 -6.59 2.37
N ASP A 22 -8.23 -5.76 2.71
CA ASP A 22 -9.60 -5.94 2.20
C ASP A 22 -9.71 -5.44 0.76
N ASP A 23 -9.04 -4.33 0.46
CA ASP A 23 -8.99 -3.71 -0.88
C ASP A 23 -8.25 -4.54 -1.93
N LEU A 24 -7.44 -5.51 -1.51
CA LEU A 24 -6.62 -6.35 -2.42
C LEU A 24 -7.09 -7.82 -2.45
N SER A 25 -8.17 -8.13 -1.74
CA SER A 25 -8.71 -9.49 -1.61
C SER A 25 -9.12 -10.11 -2.95
N SER A 26 -9.61 -9.31 -3.91
CA SER A 26 -10.00 -9.77 -5.24
C SER A 26 -8.83 -10.27 -6.08
N CYS A 27 -7.63 -9.73 -5.86
CA CYS A 27 -6.41 -10.09 -6.59
C CYS A 27 -5.67 -11.30 -5.98
N SER A 28 -6.07 -11.75 -4.78
CA SER A 28 -5.35 -12.81 -4.04
C SER A 28 -5.21 -14.13 -4.80
N SER A 29 -6.17 -14.45 -5.67
CA SER A 29 -6.14 -15.64 -6.52
C SER A 29 -5.02 -15.65 -7.57
N LEU A 30 -4.42 -14.48 -7.84
CA LEU A 30 -3.35 -14.30 -8.82
C LEU A 30 -1.96 -14.31 -8.17
N ILE A 31 -1.86 -14.45 -6.84
CA ILE A 31 -0.58 -14.53 -6.14
C ILE A 31 0.19 -15.77 -6.64
N PRO A 32 1.42 -15.61 -7.14
CA PRO A 32 2.20 -16.76 -7.60
C PRO A 32 2.58 -17.67 -6.42
N ASN A 33 2.46 -18.98 -6.60
CA ASN A 33 2.63 -19.98 -5.54
C ASN A 33 4.08 -20.15 -5.01
N ASP A 34 5.07 -19.49 -5.60
CA ASP A 34 6.48 -19.92 -5.46
C ASP A 34 7.43 -18.87 -4.86
N HIS A 35 6.93 -17.76 -4.29
CA HIS A 35 7.82 -16.72 -3.76
C HIS A 35 7.18 -15.81 -2.72
N ASP A 36 7.99 -15.45 -1.72
CA ASP A 36 7.68 -14.44 -0.71
C ASP A 36 7.83 -13.04 -1.33
N TYR A 37 6.75 -12.52 -1.91
CA TYR A 37 6.71 -11.17 -2.48
C TYR A 37 6.20 -10.14 -1.47
N GLN A 38 6.74 -8.93 -1.58
CA GLN A 38 6.15 -7.72 -1.03
C GLN A 38 5.64 -6.85 -2.17
N VAL A 39 4.38 -6.41 -2.06
CA VAL A 39 3.81 -5.41 -2.96
C VAL A 39 4.16 -4.02 -2.43
N VAL A 40 4.70 -3.17 -3.30
CA VAL A 40 5.03 -1.77 -2.98
C VAL A 40 4.10 -0.87 -3.76
N ILE A 41 3.36 -0.03 -3.04
CA ILE A 41 2.49 1.00 -3.62
C ILE A 41 3.01 2.37 -3.17
N THR A 42 3.54 3.14 -4.11
CA THR A 42 4.03 4.50 -3.85
C THR A 42 3.05 5.51 -4.41
N TYR A 43 2.73 6.52 -3.60
CA TYR A 43 1.88 7.63 -4.00
C TYR A 43 2.71 8.90 -4.05
N ASP A 44 2.68 9.54 -5.22
CA ASP A 44 3.24 10.87 -5.41
C ASP A 44 2.17 11.91 -5.16
N PHE A 45 2.48 12.91 -4.34
CA PHE A 45 1.58 13.99 -3.97
C PHE A 45 2.21 15.32 -4.34
N GLU A 46 1.61 16.05 -5.27
CA GLU A 46 2.00 17.43 -5.59
C GLU A 46 0.88 18.36 -5.13
N HIS A 47 1.23 19.42 -4.39
CA HIS A 47 0.29 20.44 -3.93
C HIS A 47 -0.94 19.87 -3.19
N GLY A 48 -0.75 18.80 -2.41
CA GLY A 48 -1.84 18.13 -1.68
C GLY A 48 -2.77 17.29 -2.55
N LYS A 49 -2.50 17.15 -3.85
CA LYS A 49 -3.23 16.28 -4.77
C LYS A 49 -2.39 15.05 -5.09
N LYS A 50 -3.02 13.87 -5.09
CA LYS A 50 -2.40 12.60 -5.48
C LYS A 50 -2.23 12.57 -7.00
N VAL A 51 -1.00 12.49 -7.50
CA VAL A 51 -0.67 12.73 -8.93
C VAL A 51 -0.23 11.46 -9.63
N LYS A 52 0.63 10.65 -9.01
CA LYS A 52 1.16 9.42 -9.60
C LYS A 52 1.10 8.27 -8.60
N ARG A 53 0.89 7.08 -9.14
CA ARG A 53 0.86 5.84 -8.37
C ARG A 53 1.83 4.87 -9.03
N PHE A 54 2.78 4.39 -8.27
CA PHE A 54 3.60 3.26 -8.66
C PHE A 54 3.11 2.04 -7.91
N VAL A 55 2.86 0.95 -8.64
CA VAL A 55 2.58 -0.38 -8.06
C VAL A 55 3.64 -1.31 -8.61
N GLY A 56 4.45 -1.87 -7.70
CA GLY A 56 5.50 -2.81 -8.02
C GLY A 56 5.57 -3.93 -7.00
N ILE A 57 6.50 -4.84 -7.23
CA ILE A 57 6.79 -5.98 -6.36
C ILE A 57 8.29 -6.03 -6.11
N THR A 58 8.64 -6.51 -4.92
CA THR A 58 10.01 -6.84 -4.54
C THR A 58 10.03 -8.19 -3.84
N ASP A 59 11.17 -8.86 -3.84
CA ASP A 59 11.40 -9.97 -2.91
C ASP A 59 11.35 -9.43 -1.48
N LYS A 60 10.78 -10.22 -0.56
CA LYS A 60 10.69 -9.87 0.86
C LYS A 60 12.05 -9.62 1.53
N ASN A 61 13.13 -10.17 0.98
CA ASN A 61 14.49 -9.96 1.45
C ASN A 61 15.23 -8.87 0.66
N GLU A 62 14.49 -8.00 -0.03
CA GLU A 62 15.01 -6.89 -0.86
C GLU A 62 15.99 -7.36 -1.95
N LYS A 63 15.86 -8.61 -2.38
CA LYS A 63 16.62 -9.16 -3.51
C LYS A 63 15.98 -8.73 -4.83
N GLU A 64 16.83 -8.54 -5.83
CA GLU A 64 16.38 -8.31 -7.20
C GLU A 64 15.60 -9.54 -7.70
N LEU A 65 14.39 -9.30 -8.22
CA LEU A 65 13.57 -10.33 -8.82
C LEU A 65 14.13 -10.70 -10.20
N SER A 66 14.25 -12.00 -10.47
CA SER A 66 14.52 -12.48 -11.81
C SER A 66 13.38 -12.16 -12.78
N LYS A 67 13.69 -12.14 -14.08
CA LYS A 67 12.70 -11.86 -15.13
C LYS A 67 11.48 -12.78 -15.08
N SER A 68 11.69 -14.07 -14.81
CA SER A 68 10.60 -15.04 -14.71
C SER A 68 9.67 -14.76 -13.53
N GLN A 69 10.23 -14.33 -12.38
CA GLN A 69 9.43 -13.92 -11.22
C GLN A 69 8.61 -12.67 -11.53
N ILE A 70 9.22 -11.68 -12.20
CA ILE A 70 8.52 -10.46 -12.63
C ILE A 70 7.36 -10.79 -13.59
N GLU A 71 7.59 -11.68 -14.56
CA GLU A 71 6.56 -12.12 -15.49
C GLU A 71 5.45 -12.92 -14.81
N ALA A 72 5.79 -13.82 -13.90
CA ALA A 72 4.82 -14.63 -13.15
C ALA A 72 3.92 -13.77 -12.26
N ALA A 73 4.45 -12.71 -11.66
CA ALA A 73 3.71 -11.82 -10.78
C ALA A 73 3.00 -10.68 -11.52
N LYS A 74 3.23 -10.52 -12.83
CA LYS A 74 2.58 -9.49 -13.65
C LYS A 74 1.04 -9.49 -13.57
N PRO A 75 0.33 -10.64 -13.66
CA PRO A 75 -1.13 -10.67 -13.55
C PRO A 75 -1.63 -10.12 -12.21
N PHE A 76 -0.94 -10.46 -11.12
CA PHE A 76 -1.25 -9.96 -9.78
C PHE A 76 -1.03 -8.45 -9.67
N VAL A 77 0.13 -7.96 -10.11
CA VAL A 77 0.47 -6.53 -10.11
C VAL A 77 -0.54 -5.71 -10.92
N ASP A 78 -0.92 -6.20 -12.10
CA ASP A 78 -1.86 -5.50 -12.97
C ASP A 78 -3.29 -5.50 -12.40
N CYS A 79 -3.70 -6.58 -11.73
CA CYS A 79 -4.96 -6.59 -10.97
C CYS A 79 -4.98 -5.49 -9.89
N ILE A 80 -3.92 -5.38 -9.08
CA ILE A 80 -3.81 -4.36 -8.03
C ILE A 80 -3.87 -2.95 -8.63
N LYS A 81 -3.20 -2.70 -9.75
CA LYS A 81 -3.28 -1.42 -10.45
C LYS A 81 -4.71 -1.07 -10.83
N ASN A 82 -5.47 -2.04 -11.35
CA ASN A 82 -6.85 -1.83 -11.77
C ASN A 82 -7.79 -1.55 -10.59
N GLU A 83 -7.71 -2.34 -9.52
CA GLU A 83 -8.53 -2.14 -8.30
C GLU A 83 -8.29 -0.76 -7.68
N ILE A 84 -7.02 -0.36 -7.56
CA ILE A 84 -6.66 0.95 -7.02
C ILE A 84 -7.10 2.09 -7.95
N VAL A 85 -7.25 1.87 -9.26
CA VAL A 85 -7.82 2.89 -10.16
C VAL A 85 -9.33 3.01 -9.94
N ASN A 86 -10.05 1.89 -9.84
CA ASN A 86 -11.51 1.85 -9.78
C ASN A 86 -12.09 2.31 -8.42
N ASN A 87 -11.40 2.06 -7.30
CA ASN A 87 -11.90 2.40 -5.96
C ASN A 87 -11.81 3.90 -5.58
N PHE A 88 -11.42 4.77 -6.52
CA PHE A 88 -11.30 6.23 -6.30
C PHE A 88 -12.11 7.07 -7.29
N THR A 89 -13.07 6.45 -7.99
CA THR A 89 -14.11 7.10 -8.81
C THR A 89 -15.41 7.15 -8.04
#